data_AF-A0A161W2T0-F1
#
_entry.id   AF-A0A161W2T0-F1
#
_cell.length_a   1.000
_cell.length_b   1.000
_cell.length_c   1.000
_cell.angle_alpha   90.00
_cell.angle_beta   90.00
_cell.angle_gamma   90.00
#
_symmetry.space_group_name_H-M   'P 1'
#
loop_
_entity.id
_entity.type
_entity.pdbx_description
1 polymer ?
#
loop_
_entity_poly.entity_id
_entity_poly.type
_entity_poly.pdbx_seq_one_letter_code
_entity_poly.pdbx_strand_id
1 'polypeptide(L)'
;MRPVETSTPRTKKREVTPLKKQARICNIEADYNPHDPIDSQKQEKGISAFCGLLRGKGGYLEPGMVSQRMEFQDEKGGRHHFKIEWAAGCLTDVESQAIRRPLEYLSASPTCDDLMRDNYLKCNNGGVGGKVQVGCLIYTYNGGIMAGREYNW
;
A
#
# COMPACT_ATOMS: atom_id res chain seq x y z
N MET A 1 8.84 -26.24 -51.48
CA MET A 1 8.98 -26.56 -50.04
C MET A 1 9.13 -25.24 -49.29
N ARG A 2 8.22 -24.92 -48.36
CA ARG A 2 8.32 -23.73 -47.49
C ARG A 2 9.00 -24.14 -46.18
N PRO A 3 9.92 -23.35 -45.60
CA PRO A 3 10.51 -23.68 -44.31
C PRO A 3 9.46 -23.49 -43.22
N VAL A 4 9.33 -24.47 -42.34
CA VAL A 4 8.56 -24.36 -41.09
C VAL A 4 9.45 -23.63 -40.10
N GLU A 5 9.09 -22.40 -39.74
CA GLU A 5 9.72 -21.70 -38.63
C GLU A 5 9.22 -22.31 -37.31
N THR A 6 10.13 -22.99 -36.62
CA THR A 6 9.90 -23.55 -35.29
C THR A 6 9.91 -22.41 -34.27
N SER A 7 8.74 -21.96 -33.81
CA SER A 7 8.62 -20.99 -32.73
C SER A 7 8.93 -21.65 -31.38
N THR A 8 10.11 -21.40 -30.82
CA THR A 8 10.46 -21.80 -29.45
C THR A 8 9.64 -20.99 -28.44
N PRO A 9 9.08 -21.59 -27.37
CA PRO A 9 8.38 -20.84 -26.33
C PRO A 9 9.37 -19.95 -25.60
N ARG A 10 9.25 -18.63 -25.74
CA ARG A 10 10.01 -17.66 -24.95
C ARG A 10 9.52 -17.76 -23.51
N THR A 11 10.24 -18.48 -22.65
CA THR A 11 10.07 -18.38 -21.20
C THR A 11 10.20 -16.91 -20.84
N LYS A 12 9.07 -16.23 -20.53
CA LYS A 12 9.10 -14.88 -19.99
C LYS A 12 9.90 -14.94 -18.69
N LYS A 13 11.15 -14.52 -18.73
CA LYS A 13 11.95 -14.29 -17.53
C LYS A 13 11.11 -13.34 -16.67
N ARG A 14 10.62 -13.81 -15.52
CA ARG A 14 9.82 -12.97 -14.64
C ARG A 14 10.67 -11.77 -14.26
N GLU A 15 10.19 -10.57 -14.53
CA GLU A 15 10.92 -9.34 -14.21
C GLU A 15 11.00 -9.18 -12.70
N VAL A 16 12.20 -8.85 -12.21
CA VAL A 16 12.44 -8.55 -10.81
C VAL A 16 11.98 -7.12 -10.54
N THR A 17 11.22 -6.93 -9.47
CA THR A 17 10.71 -5.64 -9.04
C THR A 17 11.80 -4.89 -8.27
N PRO A 18 12.21 -3.70 -8.73
CA PRO A 18 13.26 -2.93 -8.08
C PRO A 18 12.81 -2.39 -6.72
N LEU A 19 13.74 -2.33 -5.77
CA LEU A 19 13.56 -1.68 -4.47
C LEU A 19 13.54 -0.15 -4.62
N LYS A 20 12.42 0.37 -5.12
CA LYS A 20 12.16 1.81 -5.26
C LYS A 20 10.68 2.11 -5.10
N LYS A 21 10.38 3.37 -4.78
CA LYS A 21 9.01 3.90 -4.75
C LYS A 21 8.46 3.99 -6.18
N GLN A 22 7.26 3.46 -6.38
CA GLN A 22 6.52 3.54 -7.65
C GLN A 22 5.56 4.73 -7.65
N ALA A 23 4.90 4.95 -8.79
CA ALA A 23 3.86 5.96 -8.91
C ALA A 23 2.70 5.67 -7.94
N ARG A 24 2.13 6.74 -7.36
CA ARG A 24 0.96 6.63 -6.51
C ARG A 24 -0.29 6.43 -7.37
N ILE A 25 -1.20 5.60 -6.89
CA ILE A 25 -2.53 5.38 -7.46
C ILE A 25 -3.54 5.95 -6.47
N CYS A 26 -4.28 6.97 -6.89
CA CYS A 26 -5.30 7.63 -6.07
C CYS A 26 -6.67 7.04 -6.32
N ASN A 27 -7.46 6.94 -5.25
CA ASN A 27 -8.84 6.50 -5.35
C ASN A 27 -9.72 7.58 -6.00
N ILE A 28 -10.84 7.15 -6.59
CA ILE A 28 -11.90 8.05 -7.07
C ILE A 28 -12.85 8.29 -5.90
N GLU A 29 -13.00 9.54 -5.47
CA GLU A 29 -13.85 9.91 -4.31
C GLU A 29 -15.30 9.43 -4.45
N ALA A 30 -15.85 9.43 -5.67
CA ALA A 30 -17.20 8.95 -5.95
C ALA A 30 -17.44 7.49 -5.54
N ASP A 31 -16.40 6.64 -5.56
CA ASP A 31 -16.50 5.23 -5.15
C ASP A 31 -16.61 5.07 -3.62
N TYR A 32 -16.41 6.14 -2.87
CA TYR A 32 -16.49 6.17 -1.41
C TYR A 32 -17.71 6.95 -0.95
N ASN A 33 -18.44 7.61 -1.85
CA ASN A 33 -19.62 8.39 -1.50
C ASN A 33 -20.86 7.50 -1.23
N PRO A 34 -21.76 7.96 -0.32
CA PRO A 34 -21.53 9.07 0.61
C PRO A 34 -20.56 8.67 1.73
N HIS A 35 -19.70 9.60 2.18
CA HIS A 35 -18.90 9.41 3.39
C HIS A 35 -18.83 10.69 4.23
N ASP A 36 -18.61 10.52 5.53
CA ASP A 36 -18.33 11.65 6.43
C ASP A 36 -16.98 12.31 6.08
N PRO A 37 -16.80 13.61 6.37
CA PRO A 37 -15.53 14.29 6.15
C PRO A 37 -14.36 13.58 6.85
N ILE A 38 -13.24 13.45 6.15
CA ILE A 38 -12.04 12.78 6.68
C ILE A 38 -11.18 13.79 7.42
N ASP A 39 -10.99 13.58 8.72
CA ASP A 39 -10.20 14.47 9.54
C ASP A 39 -8.69 14.21 9.37
N SER A 40 -7.97 15.23 8.91
CA SER A 40 -6.53 15.18 8.67
C SER A 40 -5.72 14.82 9.93
N GLN A 41 -6.12 15.31 11.11
CA GLN A 41 -5.42 15.07 12.37
C GLN A 41 -5.70 13.65 12.86
N LYS A 42 -6.92 13.14 12.68
CA LYS A 42 -7.26 11.74 12.98
C LYS A 42 -6.53 10.78 12.07
N GLN A 43 -6.44 11.11 10.79
CA GLN A 43 -5.63 10.38 9.83
C GLN A 43 -4.17 10.29 10.28
N GLU A 44 -3.55 11.40 10.65
CA GLU A 44 -2.15 11.45 11.09
C GLU A 44 -1.92 10.67 12.40
N LYS A 45 -2.82 10.77 13.38
CA LYS A 45 -2.77 9.97 14.61
C LYS A 45 -2.94 8.47 14.32
N GLY A 46 -3.82 8.13 13.38
CA GLY A 46 -4.03 6.77 12.89
C GLY A 46 -2.77 6.18 12.27
N ILE A 47 -2.03 6.96 11.48
CA ILE A 47 -0.72 6.56 10.95
C ILE A 47 0.23 6.21 12.08
N SER A 48 0.41 7.13 13.04
CA SER A 48 1.36 6.94 14.14
C SER A 48 1.03 5.70 14.96
N ALA A 49 -0.26 5.46 15.23
CA ALA A 49 -0.72 4.24 15.88
C ALA A 49 -0.42 2.99 15.05
N PHE A 50 -0.81 2.96 13.77
CA PHE A 50 -0.62 1.81 12.90
C PHE A 50 0.86 1.49 12.66
N CYS A 51 1.64 2.45 12.16
CA CYS A 51 3.08 2.28 11.93
C CYS A 51 3.86 2.06 13.24
N GLY A 52 3.34 2.56 14.37
CA GLY A 52 3.86 2.34 15.73
C GLY A 52 3.71 0.89 16.20
N LEU A 53 2.52 0.30 16.05
CA LEU A 53 2.23 -1.08 16.43
C LEU A 53 3.14 -2.10 15.73
N LEU A 54 3.60 -1.78 14.52
CA LEU A 54 4.48 -2.63 13.71
C LEU A 54 5.91 -2.70 14.24
N ARG A 55 6.29 -1.93 15.28
CA ARG A 55 7.58 -2.10 15.98
C ARG A 55 7.67 -3.41 16.76
N GLY A 56 6.54 -3.90 17.29
CA GLY A 56 6.52 -5.05 18.21
C GLY A 56 6.12 -6.40 17.59
N LYS A 57 5.67 -6.42 16.33
CA LYS A 57 5.02 -7.60 15.70
C LYS A 57 5.80 -8.26 14.55
N GLY A 58 7.09 -8.00 14.44
CA GLY A 58 7.88 -8.41 13.27
C GLY A 58 7.80 -7.31 12.21
N GLY A 59 8.86 -6.52 12.14
CA GLY A 59 8.94 -5.30 11.32
C GLY A 59 9.12 -5.57 9.83
N TYR A 60 8.85 -6.79 9.35
CA TYR A 60 9.11 -7.24 7.98
C TYR A 60 7.87 -7.94 7.40
N LEU A 61 7.71 -7.84 6.09
CA LEU A 61 6.79 -8.70 5.33
C LEU A 61 7.57 -9.46 4.26
N GLU A 62 7.06 -10.65 3.96
CA GLU A 62 7.59 -11.62 2.99
C GLU A 62 6.45 -12.10 2.07
N PRO A 63 6.78 -12.69 0.90
CA PRO A 63 5.78 -13.32 0.05
C PRO A 63 4.90 -14.32 0.81
N GLY A 64 3.57 -14.16 0.69
CA GLY A 64 2.60 -15.07 1.31
C GLY A 64 2.25 -14.75 2.76
N MET A 65 2.92 -13.79 3.41
CA MET A 65 2.51 -13.32 4.72
C MET A 65 1.19 -12.55 4.67
N VAL A 66 0.44 -12.62 5.77
CA VAL A 66 -0.81 -11.88 5.92
C VAL A 66 -0.58 -10.37 5.96
N SER A 67 -1.45 -9.62 5.29
CA SER A 67 -1.46 -8.16 5.29
C SER A 67 -1.61 -7.62 6.72
N GLN A 68 -0.85 -6.59 7.06
CA GLN A 68 -1.08 -5.81 8.27
C GLN A 68 -2.17 -4.78 8.00
N ARG A 69 -3.18 -4.70 8.87
CA ARG A 69 -4.31 -3.79 8.69
C ARG A 69 -4.79 -3.18 9.99
N MET A 70 -5.36 -2.00 9.91
CA MET A 70 -6.06 -1.33 11.01
C MET A 70 -7.22 -0.52 10.47
N GLU A 71 -8.36 -0.62 11.14
CA GLU A 71 -9.57 0.15 10.83
C GLU A 71 -10.10 0.82 12.09
N PHE A 72 -10.59 2.04 11.97
CA PHE A 72 -11.33 2.71 13.03
C PHE A 72 -12.29 3.76 12.47
N GLN A 73 -13.27 4.15 13.28
CA GLN A 73 -14.12 5.31 13.05
C GLN A 73 -13.75 6.41 14.06
N ASP A 74 -13.57 7.64 13.61
CA ASP A 74 -13.31 8.78 14.48
C ASP A 74 -14.62 9.38 15.05
N GLU A 75 -14.50 10.32 15.98
CA GLU A 75 -15.66 10.97 16.60
C GLU A 75 -16.46 11.88 15.65
N LYS A 76 -15.93 12.18 14.45
CA LYS A 76 -16.62 12.95 13.40
C LYS A 76 -17.33 12.03 12.40
N GLY A 77 -17.29 10.72 12.62
CA GLY A 77 -17.89 9.71 11.75
C GLY A 77 -16.95 9.19 10.66
N GLY A 78 -15.83 9.87 10.42
CA GLY A 78 -14.84 9.49 9.42
C GLY A 78 -14.24 8.12 9.71
N ARG A 79 -14.34 7.21 8.74
CA ARG A 79 -13.77 5.87 8.84
C ARG A 79 -12.44 5.79 8.11
N HIS A 80 -11.45 5.20 8.75
CA HIS A 80 -10.08 5.11 8.27
C HIS A 80 -9.66 3.65 8.17
N HIS A 81 -8.98 3.30 7.08
CA HIS A 81 -8.36 2.00 6.86
C HIS A 81 -6.91 2.18 6.43
N PHE A 82 -6.02 1.47 7.11
CA PHE A 82 -4.60 1.40 6.80
C PHE A 82 -4.25 -0.05 6.50
N LYS A 83 -3.52 -0.29 5.42
CA LYS A 83 -3.09 -1.64 5.04
C LYS A 83 -1.70 -1.63 4.46
N ILE A 84 -0.90 -2.62 4.86
CA ILE A 84 0.38 -2.93 4.23
C ILE A 84 0.39 -4.40 3.86
N GLU A 85 0.75 -4.69 2.63
CA GLU A 85 0.79 -6.05 2.09
C GLU A 85 1.97 -6.25 1.15
N TRP A 86 2.32 -7.52 0.95
CA TRP A 86 3.21 -7.92 -0.12
C TRP A 86 2.43 -8.01 -1.44
N ALA A 87 2.88 -7.29 -2.46
CA ALA A 87 2.27 -7.28 -3.78
C ALA A 87 2.22 -8.70 -4.38
N ALA A 88 1.02 -9.12 -4.82
CA ALA A 88 0.81 -10.45 -5.36
C ALA A 88 1.73 -10.72 -6.56
N GLY A 89 2.44 -11.86 -6.52
CA GLY A 89 3.38 -12.25 -7.58
C GLY A 89 4.64 -11.37 -7.68
N CYS A 90 4.85 -10.45 -6.75
CA CYS A 90 6.04 -9.61 -6.75
C CYS A 90 7.28 -10.43 -6.44
N LEU A 91 8.23 -10.36 -7.37
CA LEU A 91 9.58 -10.89 -7.21
C LEU A 91 10.52 -9.74 -6.90
N THR A 92 11.45 -9.92 -5.99
CA THR A 92 12.51 -8.97 -5.69
C THR A 92 13.77 -9.73 -5.28
N ASP A 93 14.92 -9.04 -5.27
CA ASP A 93 16.21 -9.66 -4.93
C ASP A 93 16.40 -9.84 -3.41
N VAL A 94 15.44 -9.37 -2.61
CA VAL A 94 15.42 -9.54 -1.15
C VAL A 94 14.32 -10.51 -0.72
N GLU A 95 14.58 -11.29 0.33
CA GLU A 95 13.61 -12.26 0.84
C GLU A 95 12.43 -11.58 1.56
N SER A 96 12.71 -10.44 2.21
CA SER A 96 11.76 -9.68 3.00
C SER A 96 12.02 -8.17 2.86
N GLN A 97 11.04 -7.35 3.24
CA GLN A 97 11.21 -5.90 3.33
C GLN A 97 10.71 -5.36 4.67
N ALA A 98 11.49 -4.44 5.25
CA ALA A 98 11.11 -3.77 6.48
C ALA A 98 9.89 -2.87 6.26
N ILE A 99 8.81 -3.12 6.98
CA ILE A 99 7.54 -2.42 6.84
C ILE A 99 7.68 -0.93 7.18
N ARG A 100 8.48 -0.59 8.19
CA ARG A 100 8.66 0.82 8.61
C ARG A 100 9.58 1.61 7.70
N ARG A 101 10.51 0.94 7.04
CA ARG A 101 11.55 1.53 6.19
C ARG A 101 11.76 0.58 4.99
N PRO A 102 10.88 0.60 3.99
CA PRO A 102 10.88 -0.38 2.89
C PRO A 102 12.17 -0.39 2.06
N LEU A 103 12.98 0.66 2.18
CA LEU A 103 14.26 0.82 1.51
C LEU A 103 15.44 0.86 2.51
N GLU A 104 15.31 0.30 3.71
CA GLU A 104 16.24 0.55 4.85
C GLU A 104 17.74 0.48 4.53
N TYR A 105 18.17 -0.43 3.66
CA TYR A 105 19.57 -0.58 3.26
C TYR A 105 20.03 0.45 2.21
N LEU A 106 19.09 1.09 1.52
CA LEU A 106 19.32 2.08 0.45
C LEU A 106 19.06 3.51 0.91
N SER A 107 18.08 3.72 1.79
CA SER A 107 17.64 5.04 2.25
C SER A 107 16.81 4.97 3.53
N ALA A 108 16.96 5.98 4.38
CA ALA A 108 16.12 6.15 5.57
C ALA A 108 14.68 6.59 5.26
N SER A 109 14.42 7.08 4.04
CA SER A 109 13.13 7.60 3.55
C SER A 109 12.79 7.01 2.17
N PRO A 110 11.51 6.77 1.85
CA PRO A 110 10.31 7.06 2.66
C PRO A 110 10.08 6.03 3.76
N THR A 111 9.48 6.47 4.87
CA THR A 111 9.02 5.62 5.97
C THR A 111 7.56 5.20 5.80
N CYS A 112 7.09 4.25 6.62
CA CYS A 112 5.65 3.91 6.72
C CYS A 112 4.80 5.17 6.95
N ASP A 113 5.24 6.02 7.88
CA ASP A 113 4.55 7.27 8.22
C ASP A 113 4.47 8.21 7.00
N ASP A 114 5.57 8.40 6.28
CA ASP A 114 5.63 9.23 5.08
C ASP A 114 4.71 8.70 3.97
N LEU A 115 4.71 7.39 3.73
CA LEU A 115 3.95 6.77 2.65
C LEU A 115 2.45 6.86 2.89
N MET A 116 2.01 6.57 4.12
CA MET A 116 0.60 6.66 4.49
C MET A 116 0.11 8.10 4.52
N ARG A 117 0.93 9.04 5.02
CA ARG A 117 0.57 10.46 5.06
C ARG A 117 0.49 11.04 3.67
N ASP A 118 1.45 10.70 2.81
CA ASP A 118 1.45 11.14 1.43
C ASP A 118 0.23 10.60 0.66
N ASN A 119 -0.21 9.35 0.91
CA ASN A 119 -1.38 8.79 0.22
C ASN A 119 -2.65 9.62 0.51
N TYR A 120 -2.74 10.21 1.71
CA TYR A 120 -3.80 11.15 2.05
C TYR A 120 -3.58 12.54 1.41
N LEU A 121 -2.41 13.16 1.65
CA LEU A 121 -2.18 14.56 1.26
C LEU A 121 -2.04 14.77 -0.24
N LYS A 122 -1.41 13.83 -0.96
CA LYS A 122 -1.00 14.04 -2.35
C LYS A 122 -2.02 13.53 -3.37
N CYS A 123 -3.08 12.87 -2.92
CA CYS A 123 -4.18 12.46 -3.80
C CYS A 123 -5.25 13.54 -3.98
N ASN A 124 -5.43 14.43 -2.99
CA ASN A 124 -6.38 15.55 -3.05
C ASN A 124 -7.78 15.14 -3.56
N ASN A 125 -8.36 14.09 -2.95
CA ASN A 125 -9.60 13.44 -3.38
C ASN A 125 -10.60 13.30 -2.21
N GLY A 126 -10.93 14.41 -1.55
CA GLY A 126 -11.84 14.40 -0.40
C GLY A 126 -11.32 13.65 0.83
N GLY A 127 -10.06 13.20 0.80
CA GLY A 127 -9.43 12.43 1.87
C GLY A 127 -9.59 10.91 1.75
N VAL A 128 -10.16 10.40 0.64
CA VAL A 128 -10.34 8.95 0.44
C VAL A 128 -9.03 8.23 0.12
N GLY A 129 -7.96 8.97 -0.20
CA GLY A 129 -6.60 8.46 -0.23
C GLY A 129 -6.26 7.61 -1.44
N GLY A 130 -5.46 6.57 -1.24
CA GLY A 130 -4.93 5.74 -2.31
C GLY A 130 -3.79 4.85 -1.84
N LYS A 131 -2.99 4.39 -2.80
CA LYS A 131 -1.89 3.47 -2.53
C LYS A 131 -0.60 3.79 -3.27
N VAL A 132 0.50 3.32 -2.71
CA VAL A 132 1.82 3.40 -3.31
C VAL A 132 2.60 2.12 -3.03
N GLN A 133 3.30 1.62 -4.04
CA GLN A 133 4.18 0.46 -3.91
C GLN A 133 5.64 0.90 -3.74
N VAL A 134 6.38 0.27 -2.84
CA VAL A 134 7.82 0.46 -2.62
C VAL A 134 8.50 -0.91 -2.57
N GLY A 135 9.26 -1.25 -3.62
CA GLY A 135 9.66 -2.64 -3.83
C GLY A 135 8.43 -3.51 -4.03
N CYS A 136 8.25 -4.52 -3.19
CA CYS A 136 7.09 -5.39 -3.11
C CYS A 136 6.08 -5.01 -2.01
N LEU A 137 6.34 -3.99 -1.20
CA LEU A 137 5.36 -3.56 -0.20
C LEU A 137 4.39 -2.52 -0.78
N ILE A 138 3.09 -2.78 -0.66
CA ILE A 138 2.03 -1.83 -1.00
C ILE A 138 1.53 -1.19 0.30
N TYR A 139 1.56 0.14 0.33
CA TYR A 139 1.04 0.95 1.42
C TYR A 139 -0.26 1.59 0.95
N THR A 140 -1.37 1.27 1.61
CA THR A 140 -2.71 1.74 1.26
C THR A 140 -3.31 2.49 2.44
N TYR A 141 -3.83 3.68 2.15
CA TYR A 141 -4.68 4.43 3.07
C TYR A 141 -6.00 4.75 2.38
N ASN A 142 -7.11 4.38 3.03
CA ASN A 142 -8.46 4.71 2.57
C ASN A 142 -9.23 5.43 3.67
N GLY A 143 -9.72 6.62 3.35
CA GLY A 143 -10.71 7.35 4.15
C GLY A 143 -12.11 7.12 3.61
N GLY A 144 -13.12 7.24 4.46
CA GLY A 144 -14.53 7.24 4.05
C GLY A 144 -15.05 5.85 3.71
N ILE A 145 -14.44 4.81 4.29
CA ILE A 145 -14.89 3.44 4.07
C ILE A 145 -16.21 3.20 4.81
N MET A 146 -17.15 2.47 4.21
CA MET A 146 -18.46 2.17 4.76
C MET A 146 -18.53 0.71 5.21
N ALA A 147 -19.16 0.46 6.35
CA ALA A 147 -19.38 -0.89 6.82
C ALA A 147 -20.24 -1.68 5.81
N GLY A 148 -19.82 -2.90 5.49
CA GLY A 148 -20.56 -3.79 4.58
C GLY A 148 -20.33 -3.53 3.09
N ARG A 149 -19.54 -2.52 2.69
CA ARG A 149 -19.12 -2.33 1.30
C ARG A 149 -17.80 -3.05 1.04
N GLU A 150 -17.74 -3.77 -0.08
CA GLU A 150 -16.48 -4.33 -0.55
C GLU A 150 -15.66 -3.26 -1.24
N TYR A 151 -14.39 -3.16 -0.84
CA TYR A 151 -13.42 -2.27 -1.45
C TYR A 151 -12.28 -3.11 -2.03
N ASN A 152 -11.87 -2.76 -3.24
CA ASN A 152 -10.69 -3.36 -3.87
C ASN A 152 -9.43 -2.72 -3.28
N TRP A 153 -9.00 -3.24 -2.13
CA TRP A 153 -7.81 -2.82 -1.39
C TRP A 153 -6.51 -3.07 -2.18
#